data_AF-A0A7J4PW98-F1
#
_entry.id   AF-A0A7J4PW98-F1
#
_cell.length_a   1.000
_cell.length_b   1.000
_cell.length_c   1.000
_cell.angle_alpha   90.00
_cell.angle_beta   90.00
_cell.angle_gamma   90.00
#
_symmetry.space_group_name_H-M   'P 1'
#
loop_
_entity.id
_entity.type
_entity.pdbx_description
1 polymer ?
#
loop_
_entity_poly.entity_id
_entity_poly.type
_entity_poly.pdbx_seq_one_letter_code
_entity_poly.pdbx_strand_id
1 'polypeptide(L)'
;MVDTENCIVSSIRMAHNPADNIYTVISGAAMQLKSETQLELYDRVSVQGESAIFIGHEDQKSKKAYARMFDSLLKKADTISNSKNLGLKDEYSATARKMLPSLVDSAKTFLKAFLSGAPIVVRFHNDGDGSAGAIALHRAVSALEEKGLCMNERSISWQMNKGIAY
;
A
#
# COMPACT_ATOMS: atom_id res chain seq x y z
N MET A 1 8.20 26.43 -10.67
CA MET A 1 6.95 25.94 -11.29
C MET A 1 6.64 24.64 -10.59
N VAL A 2 5.57 24.60 -9.79
CA VAL A 2 5.16 23.40 -9.06
C VAL A 2 4.36 22.56 -10.04
N ASP A 3 4.91 21.43 -10.48
CA ASP A 3 4.17 20.47 -11.30
C ASP A 3 2.96 20.00 -10.50
N THR A 4 1.78 20.48 -10.87
CA THR A 4 0.50 19.98 -10.38
C THR A 4 0.31 18.59 -10.99
N GLU A 5 0.85 17.57 -10.35
CA GLU A 5 0.52 16.19 -10.68
C GLU A 5 -0.98 15.99 -10.47
N ASN A 6 -1.67 15.56 -11.53
CA ASN A 6 -3.07 15.14 -11.42
C ASN A 6 -3.11 13.80 -10.70
N CYS A 7 -3.65 13.80 -9.49
CA CYS A 7 -3.82 12.60 -8.67
C CYS A 7 -5.28 12.16 -8.67
N ILE A 8 -5.53 10.88 -8.42
CA ILE A 8 -6.88 10.30 -8.29
C ILE A 8 -7.08 9.77 -6.87
N VAL A 9 -8.21 10.11 -6.24
CA VAL A 9 -8.59 9.56 -4.93
C VAL A 9 -8.91 8.08 -5.06
N SER A 10 -8.22 7.26 -4.26
CA SER A 10 -8.28 5.80 -4.28
C SER A 10 -8.91 5.19 -3.02
N SER A 11 -8.78 5.88 -1.88
CA SER A 11 -9.46 5.52 -0.63
C SER A 11 -9.68 6.74 0.24
N ILE A 12 -10.66 6.60 1.14
CA ILE A 12 -11.05 7.62 2.11
C ILE A 12 -11.11 6.94 3.47
N ARG A 13 -10.28 7.39 4.40
CA ARG A 13 -10.40 7.04 5.82
C ARG A 13 -11.28 8.09 6.48
N MET A 14 -12.53 7.70 6.75
CA MET A 14 -13.50 8.58 7.38
C MET A 14 -13.19 8.77 8.88
N ALA A 15 -13.17 10.02 9.32
CA ALA A 15 -13.11 10.41 10.73
C ALA A 15 -14.50 10.81 11.23
N HIS A 16 -14.64 11.00 12.55
CA HIS A 16 -15.91 11.47 13.12
C HIS A 16 -16.27 12.88 12.65
N ASN A 17 -15.26 13.73 12.48
CA ASN A 17 -15.39 15.03 11.82
C ASN A 17 -14.92 14.89 10.36
N PRO A 18 -15.75 15.23 9.35
CA PRO A 18 -15.36 15.14 7.93
C PRO A 18 -14.10 15.95 7.57
N ALA A 19 -13.81 17.03 8.31
CA ALA A 19 -12.59 17.82 8.12
C ALA A 19 -11.29 17.05 8.47
N ASP A 20 -11.41 15.96 9.23
CA ASP A 20 -10.30 15.09 9.63
C ASP A 20 -10.17 13.84 8.75
N ASN A 21 -10.96 13.75 7.66
CA ASN A 21 -10.84 12.67 6.70
C ASN A 21 -9.44 12.66 6.07
N ILE A 22 -8.92 11.45 5.84
CA ILE A 22 -7.64 11.25 5.16
C ILE A 22 -7.88 10.55 3.85
N TYR A 23 -7.36 11.14 2.79
CA TYR A 23 -7.54 10.69 1.42
C TYR A 23 -6.25 10.07 0.92
N THR A 24 -6.35 8.87 0.34
CA THR A 24 -5.22 8.30 -0.41
C THR A 24 -5.37 8.66 -1.88
N VAL A 25 -4.34 9.28 -2.47
CA VAL A 25 -4.33 9.66 -3.88
C VAL A 25 -3.20 8.98 -4.65
N ILE A 26 -3.39 8.77 -5.95
CA ILE A 26 -2.44 8.07 -6.84
C ILE A 26 -2.15 8.92 -8.09
N SER A 27 -0.88 9.15 -8.42
CA SER A 27 -0.40 9.77 -9.69
C SER A 27 0.71 8.92 -10.36
N GLY A 28 1.75 8.64 -9.59
CA GLY A 28 2.90 7.77 -9.92
C GLY A 28 3.50 7.07 -8.69
N ALA A 29 3.18 7.59 -7.51
CA ALA A 29 3.27 6.98 -6.19
C ALA A 29 1.89 7.06 -5.53
N ALA A 30 1.66 6.29 -4.47
CA ALA A 30 0.48 6.46 -3.64
C ALA A 30 0.80 7.37 -2.44
N MET A 31 -0.05 8.34 -2.10
CA MET A 31 0.18 9.23 -0.96
C MET A 31 -1.06 9.45 -0.11
N GLN A 32 -0.88 9.75 1.18
CA GLN A 32 -1.98 10.14 2.08
C GLN A 32 -1.90 11.62 2.41
N LEU A 33 -3.05 12.29 2.36
CA LEU A 33 -3.16 13.73 2.58
C LEU A 33 -4.53 14.11 3.12
N LYS A 34 -4.67 15.36 3.60
CA LYS A 34 -5.95 15.95 3.98
C LYS A 34 -6.51 16.79 2.83
N SER A 35 -7.79 17.12 2.89
CA SER A 35 -8.41 18.06 1.96
C SER A 35 -9.27 19.05 2.74
N GLU A 36 -9.33 20.28 2.26
CA GLU A 36 -10.24 21.32 2.77
C GLU A 36 -11.69 21.06 2.35
N THR A 37 -11.88 20.23 1.32
CA THR A 37 -13.18 19.87 0.76
C THR A 37 -13.44 18.38 0.92
N GLN A 38 -14.71 18.00 1.03
CA GLN A 38 -15.08 16.59 1.00
C GLN A 38 -14.87 16.03 -0.42
N LEU A 39 -13.95 15.08 -0.54
CA LEU A 39 -13.70 14.35 -1.79
C LEU A 39 -14.44 13.01 -1.80
N GLU A 40 -14.72 12.52 -3.00
CA GLU A 40 -15.26 11.20 -3.29
C GLU A 40 -14.21 10.28 -3.92
N LEU A 41 -14.53 8.99 -3.97
CA LEU A 41 -13.67 8.02 -4.65
C LEU A 41 -13.62 8.35 -6.15
N TYR A 42 -12.41 8.26 -6.70
CA TYR A 42 -12.10 8.60 -8.09
C TYR A 42 -12.10 10.09 -8.41
N ASP A 43 -12.16 10.98 -7.42
CA ASP A 43 -11.98 12.40 -7.66
C ASP A 43 -10.59 12.71 -8.17
N ARG A 44 -10.50 13.63 -9.13
CA ARG A 44 -9.23 14.19 -9.57
C ARG A 44 -8.87 15.35 -8.68
N VAL A 45 -7.65 15.32 -8.16
CA VAL A 45 -7.13 16.33 -7.24
C VAL A 45 -5.74 16.81 -7.64
N SER A 46 -5.45 18.06 -7.29
CA SER A 46 -4.12 18.65 -7.35
C SER A 46 -3.51 18.59 -5.97
N VAL A 47 -2.25 18.18 -5.89
CA VAL A 47 -1.52 18.21 -4.63
C VAL A 47 -0.80 19.55 -4.50
N GLN A 48 -1.12 20.32 -3.47
CA GLN A 48 -0.43 21.56 -3.11
C GLN A 48 0.06 21.44 -1.67
N GLY A 49 1.36 21.15 -1.50
CA GLY A 49 1.93 20.86 -0.18
C GLY A 49 1.37 19.56 0.40
N GLU A 50 0.76 19.64 1.59
CA GLU A 50 0.15 18.49 2.29
C GLU A 50 -1.37 18.36 2.06
N SER A 51 -1.93 19.19 1.18
CA SER A 51 -3.38 19.25 0.91
C SER A 51 -3.71 18.84 -0.52
N ALA A 52 -4.82 18.10 -0.67
CA ALA A 52 -5.46 17.88 -1.96
C ALA A 52 -6.55 18.92 -2.24
N ILE A 53 -6.48 19.50 -3.42
CA ILE A 53 -7.46 20.44 -3.95
C ILE A 53 -8.26 19.75 -5.03
N PHE A 54 -9.58 19.74 -4.89
CA PHE A 54 -10.49 19.17 -5.88
C PHE A 54 -10.36 19.88 -7.24
N ILE A 55 -10.14 19.12 -8.31
CA ILE A 55 -10.11 19.62 -9.69
C ILE A 55 -11.39 19.24 -10.44
N GLY A 56 -11.96 18.07 -10.14
CA GLY A 56 -13.19 17.61 -10.77
C GLY A 56 -13.50 16.13 -10.49
N HIS A 57 -14.75 15.75 -10.75
CA HIS A 57 -15.15 14.35 -10.79
C HIS A 57 -14.75 13.69 -12.11
N GLU A 58 -14.31 12.45 -12.02
CA GLU A 58 -13.82 11.69 -13.16
C GLU A 58 -14.91 10.71 -13.66
N ASP A 59 -15.31 10.83 -14.92
CA ASP A 59 -16.35 10.00 -15.56
C ASP A 59 -15.96 8.50 -15.67
N GLN A 60 -16.85 7.63 -16.17
CA GLN A 60 -16.58 6.18 -16.35
C GLN A 60 -15.30 5.84 -17.15
N LYS A 61 -14.82 6.73 -18.03
CA LYS A 61 -13.55 6.56 -18.78
C LYS A 61 -12.31 6.54 -17.86
N SER A 62 -12.44 7.04 -16.64
CA SER A 62 -11.35 7.32 -15.70
C SER A 62 -11.14 6.21 -14.67
N LYS A 63 -12.15 5.39 -14.38
CA LYS A 63 -11.96 4.10 -13.67
C LYS A 63 -10.94 3.21 -14.37
N LYS A 64 -10.88 3.28 -15.71
CA LYS A 64 -9.84 2.59 -16.50
C LYS A 64 -8.46 3.23 -16.33
N ALA A 65 -8.39 4.55 -16.16
CA ALA A 65 -7.13 5.25 -15.89
C ALA A 65 -6.61 4.89 -14.49
N TYR A 66 -7.46 4.94 -13.47
CA TYR A 66 -7.20 4.44 -12.14
C TYR A 66 -6.70 2.99 -12.14
N ALA A 67 -7.42 2.08 -12.81
CA ALA A 67 -7.03 0.68 -12.92
C ALA A 67 -5.64 0.52 -13.57
N ARG A 68 -5.34 1.27 -14.63
CA ARG A 68 -4.02 1.26 -15.28
C ARG A 68 -2.90 1.77 -14.37
N MET A 69 -3.15 2.83 -13.61
CA MET A 69 -2.17 3.41 -12.69
C MET A 69 -1.89 2.45 -11.53
N PHE A 70 -2.94 1.86 -10.97
CA PHE A 70 -2.85 0.84 -9.94
C PHE A 70 -2.14 -0.43 -10.45
N ASP A 71 -2.48 -0.92 -11.64
CA ASP A 71 -1.82 -2.05 -12.28
C ASP A 71 -0.35 -1.77 -12.57
N SER A 72 0.01 -0.53 -12.92
CA SER A 72 1.40 -0.10 -13.13
C SER A 72 2.21 -0.17 -11.83
N LEU A 73 1.63 0.30 -10.71
CA LEU A 73 2.25 0.20 -9.38
C LEU A 73 2.41 -1.26 -8.94
N LEU A 74 1.38 -2.09 -9.17
CA LEU A 74 1.46 -3.53 -8.91
C LEU A 74 2.52 -4.21 -9.77
N LYS A 75 2.66 -3.86 -11.06
CA LYS A 75 3.71 -4.43 -11.93
C LYS A 75 5.13 -4.08 -11.47
N LYS A 76 5.35 -2.85 -10.97
CA LYS A 76 6.62 -2.47 -10.34
C LYS A 76 6.95 -3.38 -9.15
N ALA A 77 5.94 -3.81 -8.40
CA ALA A 77 6.10 -4.76 -7.31
C ALA A 77 6.23 -6.24 -7.80
N ASP A 78 5.49 -6.66 -8.84
CA ASP A 78 5.54 -8.02 -9.40
C ASP A 78 6.88 -8.35 -10.07
N THR A 79 7.59 -7.35 -10.62
CA THR A 79 8.95 -7.55 -11.18
C THR A 79 9.92 -8.13 -10.14
N ILE A 80 9.66 -7.90 -8.85
CA ILE A 80 10.43 -8.43 -7.73
C ILE A 80 10.08 -9.92 -7.47
N SER A 81 8.83 -10.33 -7.73
CA SER A 81 8.34 -11.71 -7.53
C SER A 81 8.84 -12.71 -8.58
N ASN A 82 9.27 -12.26 -9.76
CA ASN A 82 9.76 -13.12 -10.84
C ASN A 82 11.27 -13.40 -10.78
N SER A 83 11.96 -12.96 -9.72
CA SER A 83 13.33 -13.39 -9.44
C SER A 83 13.35 -14.90 -9.17
N LYS A 84 13.83 -15.68 -10.14
CA LYS A 84 14.07 -17.13 -9.98
C LYS A 84 15.09 -17.46 -8.88
N ASN A 85 15.81 -16.46 -8.36
CA ASN A 85 16.74 -16.61 -7.26
C ASN A 85 16.14 -16.03 -5.98
N LEU A 86 15.45 -16.88 -5.22
CA LEU A 86 15.01 -16.57 -3.86
C LEU A 86 16.15 -16.61 -2.82
N GLY A 87 17.39 -16.90 -3.25
CA GLY A 87 18.54 -17.05 -2.36
C GLY A 87 18.40 -18.20 -1.34
N LEU A 88 17.43 -19.09 -1.55
CA LEU A 88 17.17 -20.23 -0.68
C LEU A 88 18.24 -21.30 -0.91
N LYS A 89 18.88 -21.76 0.17
CA LYS A 89 19.71 -22.96 0.13
C LYS A 89 18.89 -24.14 -0.41
N ASP A 90 19.50 -24.97 -1.26
CA ASP A 90 18.82 -26.05 -2.00
C ASP A 90 18.00 -27.00 -1.10
N GLU A 91 18.42 -27.16 0.15
CA GLU A 91 17.83 -28.02 1.18
C GLU A 91 16.38 -27.62 1.55
N TYR A 92 16.05 -26.32 1.49
CA TYR A 92 14.71 -25.81 1.81
C TYR A 92 13.85 -25.56 0.55
N SER A 93 14.41 -25.83 -0.62
CA SER A 93 13.85 -25.39 -1.90
C SER A 93 12.54 -26.10 -2.27
N ALA A 94 12.37 -27.38 -1.92
CA ALA A 94 11.19 -28.16 -2.34
C ALA A 94 9.91 -27.69 -1.63
N THR A 95 9.95 -27.49 -0.31
CA THR A 95 8.80 -27.02 0.48
C THR A 95 8.52 -25.54 0.19
N ALA A 96 9.56 -24.70 0.13
CA ALA A 96 9.40 -23.29 -0.22
C ALA A 96 8.80 -23.10 -1.62
N ARG A 97 9.19 -23.92 -2.61
CA ARG A 97 8.59 -23.90 -3.96
C ARG A 97 7.11 -24.28 -3.96
N LYS A 98 6.68 -25.20 -3.09
CA LYS A 98 5.24 -25.55 -2.95
C LYS A 98 4.42 -24.43 -2.34
N MET A 99 4.99 -23.66 -1.41
CA MET A 99 4.31 -22.53 -0.76
C MET A 99 4.34 -21.26 -1.61
N LEU A 100 5.28 -21.15 -2.55
CA LEU A 100 5.52 -19.95 -3.34
C LEU A 100 4.25 -19.38 -4.00
N PRO A 101 3.36 -20.17 -4.64
CA PRO A 101 2.14 -19.62 -5.23
C PRO A 101 1.25 -18.91 -4.19
N SER A 102 1.04 -19.53 -3.03
CA SER A 102 0.22 -18.96 -1.96
C SER A 102 0.85 -17.71 -1.33
N LEU A 103 2.19 -17.70 -1.21
CA LEU A 103 2.93 -16.53 -0.74
C LEU A 103 2.83 -15.36 -1.74
N VAL A 104 2.91 -15.63 -3.04
CA VAL A 104 2.74 -14.62 -4.08
C VAL A 104 1.33 -14.04 -4.06
N ASP A 105 0.31 -14.86 -3.93
CA ASP A 105 -1.08 -14.37 -3.86
C ASP A 105 -1.35 -13.54 -2.60
N SER A 106 -0.77 -13.95 -1.47
CA SER A 106 -0.82 -13.19 -0.22
C SER A 106 -0.09 -11.84 -0.35
N ALA A 107 1.10 -11.84 -0.96
CA ALA A 107 1.85 -10.61 -1.23
C ALA A 107 1.09 -9.66 -2.15
N LYS A 108 0.45 -10.16 -3.21
CA LYS A 108 -0.40 -9.35 -4.09
C LYS A 108 -1.57 -8.73 -3.35
N THR A 109 -2.19 -9.48 -2.44
CA THR A 109 -3.31 -8.99 -1.63
C THR A 109 -2.83 -7.88 -0.68
N PHE A 110 -1.70 -8.09 -0.01
CA PHE A 110 -1.07 -7.09 0.84
C PHE A 110 -0.72 -5.82 0.07
N LEU A 111 -0.06 -5.96 -1.09
CA LEU A 111 0.32 -4.83 -1.95
C LEU A 111 -0.89 -4.05 -2.44
N LYS A 112 -1.99 -4.72 -2.78
CA LYS A 112 -3.24 -4.06 -3.16
C LYS A 112 -3.79 -3.20 -2.02
N ALA A 113 -3.82 -3.73 -0.80
CA ALA A 113 -4.26 -2.98 0.38
C ALA A 113 -3.30 -1.82 0.70
N PHE A 114 -2.00 -2.07 0.57
CA PHE A 114 -0.95 -1.08 0.84
C PHE A 114 -1.06 0.11 -0.12
N LEU A 115 -1.13 -0.16 -1.43
CA LEU A 115 -1.20 0.86 -2.47
C LEU A 115 -2.53 1.61 -2.48
N SER A 116 -3.64 0.93 -2.15
CA SER A 116 -4.94 1.59 -2.03
C SER A 116 -5.05 2.44 -0.76
N GLY A 117 -4.11 2.30 0.19
CA GLY A 117 -4.17 2.97 1.49
C GLY A 117 -5.27 2.44 2.40
N ALA A 118 -5.79 1.24 2.12
CA ALA A 118 -6.65 0.54 3.04
C ALA A 118 -5.93 0.32 4.38
N PRO A 119 -6.63 0.37 5.53
CA PRO A 119 -6.01 0.09 6.82
C PRO A 119 -5.52 -1.36 6.85
N ILE A 120 -4.27 -1.57 7.27
CA ILE A 120 -3.66 -2.89 7.42
C ILE A 120 -3.36 -3.11 8.89
N VAL A 121 -3.71 -4.29 9.41
CA VAL A 121 -3.32 -4.71 10.76
C VAL A 121 -2.42 -5.93 10.64
N VAL A 122 -1.18 -5.81 11.08
CA VAL A 122 -0.24 -6.93 11.15
C VAL A 122 -0.24 -7.46 12.57
N ARG A 123 -0.73 -8.69 12.76
CA ARG A 123 -0.70 -9.40 14.03
C ARG A 123 0.39 -10.46 14.03
N PHE A 124 1.18 -10.50 15.09
CA PHE A 124 2.28 -11.47 15.21
C PHE A 124 2.38 -12.03 16.63
N HIS A 125 2.93 -13.24 16.74
CA HIS A 125 3.20 -13.89 18.02
C HIS A 125 4.36 -13.22 18.75
N ASN A 126 4.30 -13.17 20.08
CA ASN A 126 5.38 -12.65 20.92
C ASN A 126 6.47 -13.69 21.19
N ASP A 127 6.94 -14.34 20.13
CA ASP A 127 8.06 -15.26 20.15
C ASP A 127 9.10 -14.86 19.11
N GLY A 128 10.21 -15.61 19.06
CA GLY A 128 11.30 -15.33 18.13
C GLY A 128 10.85 -15.38 16.66
N ASP A 129 9.99 -16.33 16.31
CA ASP A 129 9.51 -16.52 14.93
C ASP A 129 8.54 -15.42 14.50
N GLY A 130 7.51 -15.16 15.31
CA GLY A 130 6.53 -14.12 15.05
C GLY A 130 7.16 -12.72 14.99
N SER A 131 8.07 -12.41 15.91
CA SER A 131 8.79 -11.13 15.92
C SER A 131 9.72 -10.98 14.72
N ALA A 132 10.46 -12.03 14.36
CA ALA A 132 11.33 -12.01 13.19
C ALA A 132 10.54 -11.82 11.88
N GLY A 133 9.39 -12.50 11.74
CA GLY A 133 8.48 -12.34 10.61
C GLY A 133 7.92 -10.92 10.50
N ALA A 134 7.49 -10.33 11.62
CA ALA A 134 7.01 -8.95 11.65
C ALA A 134 8.10 -7.94 11.26
N ILE A 135 9.32 -8.12 11.77
CA ILE A 135 10.48 -7.27 11.42
C ILE A 135 10.81 -7.40 9.92
N ALA A 136 10.80 -8.61 9.38
CA ALA A 136 11.05 -8.84 7.96
C ALA A 136 10.03 -8.13 7.07
N LEU A 137 8.74 -8.21 7.43
CA LEU A 137 7.68 -7.49 6.73
C LEU A 137 7.83 -5.98 6.84
N HIS A 138 8.15 -5.47 8.04
CA HIS A 138 8.39 -4.04 8.25
C HIS A 138 9.50 -3.52 7.35
N ARG A 139 10.65 -4.21 7.30
CA ARG A 139 11.77 -3.84 6.42
C ARG A 139 11.37 -3.86 4.95
N ALA A 140 10.58 -4.85 4.53
CA ALA A 140 10.08 -4.92 3.17
C ALA A 140 9.17 -3.73 2.83
N VAL A 141 8.30 -3.32 3.75
CA VAL A 141 7.45 -2.11 3.59
C VAL A 141 8.31 -0.86 3.49
N SER A 142 9.28 -0.65 4.38
CA SER A 142 10.17 0.51 4.34
C SER A 142 10.95 0.58 3.02
N ALA A 143 11.40 -0.55 2.49
CA ALA A 143 12.06 -0.59 1.19
C ALA A 143 11.15 -0.22 0.00
N LEU A 144 9.83 -0.42 0.12
CA LEU A 144 8.87 0.07 -0.89
C LEU A 144 8.68 1.59 -0.78
N GLU A 145 8.66 2.12 0.43
CA GLU A 145 8.58 3.56 0.70
C GLU A 145 9.82 4.29 0.17
N GLU A 146 11.03 3.77 0.44
CA GLU A 146 12.30 4.30 -0.08
C GLU A 146 12.36 4.32 -1.62
N LYS A 147 11.69 3.36 -2.28
CA LYS A 147 11.59 3.30 -3.75
C LYS A 147 10.56 4.27 -4.34
N GLY A 148 9.95 5.12 -3.51
CA GLY A 148 8.97 6.10 -3.93
C GLY A 148 7.66 5.46 -4.41
N LEU A 149 7.34 4.23 -3.99
CA LEU A 149 6.01 3.65 -4.23
C LEU A 149 4.96 4.30 -3.33
N CYS A 150 5.39 4.89 -2.22
CA CYS A 150 4.53 5.58 -1.28
C CYS A 150 5.18 6.87 -0.79
N MET A 151 4.37 7.91 -0.60
CA MET A 151 4.76 9.13 0.13
C MET A 151 3.84 9.26 1.35
N ASN A 152 4.44 9.37 2.54
CA ASN A 152 3.83 9.46 3.89
C ASN A 152 3.51 8.13 4.59
N GLU A 153 3.38 8.20 5.92
CA GLU A 153 3.04 7.07 6.80
C GLU A 153 1.69 6.45 6.42
N ARG A 154 1.70 5.15 6.15
CA ARG A 154 0.47 4.39 5.91
C ARG A 154 -0.19 3.96 7.21
N SER A 155 -1.49 3.73 7.13
CA SER A 155 -2.29 3.18 8.22
C SER A 155 -2.01 1.68 8.45
N ILE A 156 -0.75 1.31 8.72
CA ILE A 156 -0.35 -0.03 9.16
C ILE A 156 -0.25 -0.03 10.68
N SER A 157 -1.07 -0.84 11.34
CA SER A 157 -0.99 -1.07 12.78
C SER A 157 -0.28 -2.40 13.04
N TRP A 158 0.82 -2.34 13.78
CA TRP A 158 1.57 -3.51 14.22
C TRP A 158 1.09 -3.92 15.62
N GLN A 159 0.55 -5.13 15.76
CA GLN A 159 -0.07 -5.61 16.98
C GLN A 159 0.54 -6.94 17.40
N MET A 160 1.16 -6.94 18.57
CA MET A 160 1.60 -8.16 19.20
C MET A 160 0.40 -8.88 19.82
N ASN A 161 0.18 -10.15 19.44
CA ASN A 161 -0.83 -11.00 20.07
C ASN A 161 -0.36 -11.37 21.48
N LYS A 162 -1.05 -10.88 22.51
CA LYS A 162 -0.76 -11.18 23.93
C LYS A 162 -1.26 -12.56 24.38
N GLY A 163 -1.42 -13.52 23.47
CA GLY A 163 -2.07 -14.81 23.72
C GLY A 163 -1.07 -15.95 23.95
N ILE A 164 -0.97 -16.35 25.23
CA ILE A 164 -0.40 -17.58 25.82
C ILE A 164 1.10 -17.82 25.54
N ALA A 165 1.91 -17.52 26.55
CA ALA A 165 3.25 -18.11 26.69
C ALA A 165 3.08 -19.65 26.73
N TYR A 166 3.67 -20.34 25.74
CA TYR A 166 3.79 -21.79 25.77
C TYR A 166 4.74 -22.24 26.88
#